data_AF-A0A7C7XQD1-F1
#
_entry.id   AF-A0A7C7XQD1-F1
#
_cell.length_a   1.000
_cell.length_b   1.000
_cell.length_c   1.000
_cell.angle_alpha   90.00
_cell.angle_beta   90.00
_cell.angle_gamma   90.00
#
_symmetry.space_group_name_H-M   'P 1'
#
loop_
_entity.id
_entity.type
_entity.pdbx_description
1 polymer ?
#
loop_
_entity_poly.entity_id
_entity_poly.type
_entity_poly.pdbx_seq_one_letter_code
_entity_poly.pdbx_strand_id
1 'polypeptide(L)'
;MIFVLQFVARIAGFDLLDLTEDPSWETAYKFGIMIIALFSTPALLLKFRRLYIYGILIAGSPLVGELMYEQFETVHHGYPIVFGITATILILTGLILFMQVMRGAPDSANEASSQDV
;
A
#
# COMPACT_ATOMS: atom_id res chain seq x y z
N MET A 1 -8.91 -7.05 19.76
CA MET A 1 -8.61 -6.80 18.33
C MET A 1 -7.24 -7.34 17.93
N ILE A 2 -6.16 -6.96 18.63
CA ILE A 2 -4.79 -7.48 18.37
C ILE A 2 -4.70 -9.01 18.40
N PHE A 3 -5.31 -9.69 19.37
CA PHE A 3 -5.30 -11.15 19.43
C PHE A 3 -6.00 -11.85 18.25
N VAL A 4 -7.01 -11.20 17.67
CA VAL A 4 -7.72 -11.73 16.49
C VAL A 4 -6.84 -11.60 15.25
N LEU A 5 -6.17 -10.45 15.08
CA LEU A 5 -5.21 -10.24 14.00
C LEU A 5 -4.02 -11.20 14.11
N GLN A 6 -3.49 -11.39 15.32
CA GLN A 6 -2.40 -12.31 15.61
C GLN A 6 -2.78 -13.76 15.29
N PHE A 7 -4.01 -14.16 15.63
CA PHE A 7 -4.54 -15.49 15.34
C PHE A 7 -4.67 -15.74 13.83
N VAL A 8 -5.21 -14.76 13.09
CA VAL A 8 -5.32 -14.84 11.62
C VAL A 8 -3.94 -14.89 10.97
N ALA A 9 -2.99 -14.08 11.43
CA ALA A 9 -1.61 -14.09 10.93
C ALA A 9 -0.96 -15.47 11.12
N ARG A 10 -1.14 -16.10 12.28
CA ARG A 10 -0.65 -17.47 12.54
C ARG A 10 -1.30 -18.52 11.63
N ILE A 11 -2.62 -18.47 11.45
CA ILE A 11 -3.31 -19.40 10.52
C ILE A 11 -2.79 -19.25 9.10
N ALA A 12 -2.48 -18.03 8.68
CA ALA A 12 -1.93 -17.73 7.37
C ALA A 12 -0.41 -18.03 7.25
N GLY A 13 0.22 -18.61 8.28
CA GLY A 13 1.64 -18.99 8.28
C GLY A 13 2.61 -17.82 8.50
N PHE A 14 2.11 -16.66 8.93
CA PHE A 14 2.91 -15.48 9.25
C PHE A 14 3.30 -15.48 10.74
N ASP A 15 4.06 -16.49 11.17
CA ASP A 15 4.66 -16.53 12.53
C ASP A 15 5.79 -15.48 12.71
N LEU A 16 6.10 -14.73 11.65
CA LEU A 16 7.16 -13.73 11.66
C LEU A 16 6.83 -12.50 12.53
N LEU A 17 5.55 -12.11 12.62
CA LEU A 17 5.12 -10.90 13.32
C LEU A 17 4.56 -11.24 14.69
N ASP A 18 5.22 -10.80 15.76
CA ASP A 18 4.59 -10.75 17.09
C ASP A 18 3.97 -9.36 17.30
N LEU A 19 2.66 -9.22 17.07
CA LEU A 19 1.95 -7.95 17.26
C LEU A 19 1.66 -7.65 18.74
N THR A 20 2.15 -8.47 19.67
CA THR A 20 2.06 -8.23 21.11
C THR A 20 3.31 -7.57 21.69
N GLU A 21 4.42 -7.58 20.94
CA GLU A 21 5.61 -6.82 21.29
C GLU A 21 5.44 -5.33 20.94
N ASP A 22 6.08 -4.47 21.73
CA ASP A 22 6.11 -3.04 21.44
C ASP A 22 6.75 -2.77 20.07
N PRO A 23 6.28 -1.75 19.33
CA PRO A 23 6.84 -1.43 18.04
C PRO A 23 8.33 -1.13 18.18
N SER A 24 9.13 -1.86 17.41
CA SER A 24 10.58 -1.73 17.35
C SER A 24 11.01 -1.82 15.89
N TRP A 25 12.29 -1.49 15.64
CA TRP A 25 12.91 -1.70 14.34
C TRP A 25 12.68 -3.11 13.80
N GLU A 26 12.75 -4.13 14.66
CA GLU A 26 12.54 -5.52 14.25
C GLU A 26 11.13 -5.73 13.69
N THR A 27 10.11 -5.24 14.40
CA THR A 27 8.71 -5.30 13.96
C THR A 27 8.51 -4.53 12.65
N ALA A 28 9.13 -3.35 12.51
CA ALA A 28 9.07 -2.54 11.30
C ALA A 28 9.70 -3.24 10.08
N TYR A 29 10.87 -3.86 10.25
CA TYR A 29 11.54 -4.62 9.18
C TYR A 29 10.74 -5.85 8.76
N LYS A 30 10.25 -6.64 9.72
CA LYS A 30 9.44 -7.84 9.46
C LYS A 30 8.16 -7.49 8.70
N PHE A 31 7.48 -6.42 9.11
CA PHE A 31 6.30 -5.92 8.41
C PHE A 31 6.64 -5.46 6.99
N GLY A 32 7.73 -4.70 6.83
CA GLY A 32 8.19 -4.23 5.53
C GLY A 32 8.45 -5.38 4.54
N ILE A 33 9.16 -6.42 4.98
CA ILE A 33 9.43 -7.62 4.16
C ILE A 33 8.13 -8.32 3.77
N MET A 34 7.22 -8.52 4.73
CA MET A 34 5.93 -9.14 4.49
C MET A 34 5.12 -8.38 3.44
N ILE A 35 5.04 -7.05 3.56
CA ILE A 35 4.33 -6.20 2.60
C ILE A 35 4.97 -6.26 1.21
N ILE A 36 6.30 -6.21 1.11
CA ILE A 36 6.99 -6.35 -0.17
C ILE A 36 6.65 -7.70 -0.80
N ALA A 37 6.69 -8.81 -0.06
CA ALA A 37 6.34 -10.12 -0.58
C ALA A 37 4.86 -10.17 -1.04
N LEU A 38 3.95 -9.64 -0.23
CA LEU A 38 2.51 -9.62 -0.48
C LEU A 38 2.13 -8.79 -1.71
N PHE A 39 2.83 -7.68 -1.97
CA PHE A 39 2.57 -6.83 -3.13
C PHE A 39 3.36 -7.26 -4.37
N SER A 40 4.56 -7.81 -4.21
CA SER A 40 5.40 -8.28 -5.32
C SER A 40 4.81 -9.50 -6.03
N THR A 41 4.28 -10.47 -5.26
CA THR A 41 3.68 -11.70 -5.81
C THR A 41 2.55 -11.39 -6.81
N PRO A 42 1.48 -10.68 -6.45
CA PRO A 42 0.45 -10.26 -7.39
C PRO A 42 0.95 -9.25 -8.43
N ALA A 43 1.94 -8.41 -8.15
CA ALA A 43 2.51 -7.53 -9.16
C ALA A 43 3.13 -8.32 -10.33
N LEU A 44 3.83 -9.41 -10.03
CA LEU A 44 4.40 -10.31 -11.03
C LEU A 44 3.32 -11.08 -11.79
N LEU A 45 2.31 -11.61 -11.09
CA LEU A 45 1.23 -12.40 -11.69
C LEU A 45 0.31 -11.55 -12.59
N LEU A 46 -0.06 -10.35 -12.14
CA LEU A 46 -0.99 -9.47 -12.84
C LEU A 46 -0.28 -8.49 -13.80
N LYS A 47 1.05 -8.58 -13.91
CA LYS A 47 1.91 -7.62 -14.66
C LYS A 47 1.61 -6.16 -14.29
N PHE A 48 1.19 -5.92 -13.06
CA PHE A 48 0.71 -4.62 -12.59
C PHE A 48 1.83 -3.89 -11.84
N ARG A 49 2.71 -3.21 -12.58
CA ARG A 49 3.91 -2.54 -12.05
C ARG A 49 3.63 -1.61 -10.86
N ARG A 50 2.42 -1.03 -10.80
CA ARG A 50 2.01 -0.14 -9.70
C ARG A 50 1.94 -0.84 -8.35
N LEU A 51 1.56 -2.12 -8.29
CA LEU A 51 1.53 -2.86 -7.02
C LEU A 51 2.92 -2.92 -6.38
N TYR A 52 3.98 -3.01 -7.19
CA TYR A 52 5.35 -3.01 -6.68
C TYR A 52 5.70 -1.70 -5.98
N ILE A 53 5.33 -0.56 -6.59
CA ILE A 53 5.55 0.77 -6.02
C ILE A 53 4.74 0.92 -4.72
N TYR A 54 3.50 0.45 -4.71
CA TYR A 54 2.62 0.55 -3.54
C TYR A 54 3.15 -0.30 -2.39
N GLY A 55 3.65 -1.50 -2.68
CA GLY A 55 4.33 -2.35 -1.71
C GLY A 55 5.53 -1.67 -1.07
N ILE A 56 6.39 -1.03 -1.87
CA ILE A 56 7.55 -0.28 -1.34
C ILE A 56 7.11 0.87 -0.44
N LEU A 57 6.13 1.67 -0.85
CA LEU A 57 5.65 2.82 -0.06
C LEU A 57 5.05 2.37 1.28
N ILE A 58 4.24 1.30 1.27
CA ILE A 58 3.63 0.77 2.49
C ILE A 58 4.68 0.11 3.38
N ALA A 59 5.63 -0.63 2.81
CA ALA A 59 6.72 -1.27 3.55
C ALA A 59 7.67 -0.25 4.20
N GLY A 60 7.92 0.88 3.54
CA GLY A 60 8.71 1.98 4.09
C GLY A 60 7.99 2.75 5.20
N SER A 61 6.66 2.67 5.29
CA SER A 61 5.88 3.46 6.24
C SER A 61 6.24 3.23 7.71
N PRO A 62 6.33 1.98 8.22
CA PRO A 62 6.77 1.75 9.59
C PRO A 62 8.25 2.06 9.82
N LEU A 63 9.13 1.91 8.82
CA LEU A 63 10.56 2.25 8.96
C LEU A 63 10.76 3.76 9.12
N VAL A 64 10.07 4.54 8.29
CA VAL A 64 10.10 6.01 8.40
C VAL A 64 9.38 6.46 9.66
N GLY A 65 8.31 5.77 10.07
CA GLY A 65 7.64 6.03 11.34
C GLY A 65 8.57 5.85 12.53
N GLU A 66 9.30 4.73 12.59
CA GLU A 66 10.26 4.44 13.65
C GLU A 66 11.40 5.46 13.67
N LEU A 67 11.89 5.86 12.49
CA LEU A 67 12.86 6.95 12.38
C LEU A 67 12.32 8.28 12.94
N MET A 68 11.04 8.58 12.69
CA MET A 68 10.40 9.78 13.22
C MET A 68 10.24 9.74 14.74
N TYR A 69 10.00 8.55 15.30
CA TYR A 69 9.94 8.35 16.73
C TYR A 69 11.28 8.61 17.40
N GLU A 70 12.36 8.05 16.87
CA GLU A 70 13.70 8.23 17.42
C GLU A 70 14.21 9.67 17.31
N GLN A 71 13.93 10.35 16.20
CA GLN A 71 14.48 11.68 15.93
C GLN A 71 13.61 12.84 16.45
N PHE A 72 12.28 12.66 16.47
CA PHE A 72 11.34 13.74 16.76
C PHE A 72 10.37 13.41 17.90
N GLU A 73 10.58 12.29 18.59
CA GLU A 73 9.77 11.84 19.75
C GLU A 73 8.26 11.81 19.43
N THR A 74 7.90 11.52 18.17
CA THR A 74 6.50 11.55 17.74
C THR A 74 5.68 10.48 18.46
N VAL A 75 4.59 10.89 19.09
CA VAL A 75 3.67 9.97 19.78
C VAL A 75 3.15 8.92 18.80
N HIS A 76 3.23 7.64 19.17
CA HIS A 76 2.78 6.47 18.37
C HIS A 76 3.65 6.11 17.15
N HIS A 77 4.97 6.09 17.32
CA HIS A 77 5.95 5.56 16.35
C HIS A 77 5.88 6.20 14.94
N GLY A 78 5.35 7.42 14.82
CA GLY A 78 5.19 8.13 13.53
C GLY A 78 4.30 7.42 12.48
N TYR A 79 3.85 6.19 12.75
CA TYR A 79 3.18 5.31 11.80
C TYR A 79 1.89 5.92 11.25
N PRO A 80 0.98 6.51 12.06
CA PRO A 80 -0.24 7.12 11.53
C PRO A 80 0.03 8.25 10.52
N ILE A 81 1.10 9.02 10.74
CA ILE A 81 1.48 10.15 9.87
C ILE A 81 1.97 9.60 8.54
N VAL A 82 2.94 8.69 8.57
CA VAL A 82 3.55 8.15 7.35
C VAL A 82 2.54 7.30 6.57
N PHE A 83 1.75 6.48 7.25
CA PHE A 83 0.66 5.73 6.64
C PHE A 83 -0.37 6.67 5.99
N GLY A 84 -0.76 7.74 6.67
CA GLY A 84 -1.70 8.73 6.14
C GLY A 84 -1.19 9.37 4.86
N ILE A 85 0.08 9.83 4.84
CA ILE A 85 0.72 10.40 3.65
C ILE A 85 0.75 9.39 2.51
N THR A 86 1.19 8.16 2.78
CA THR A 86 1.22 7.08 1.78
C THR A 86 -0.17 6.82 1.20
N ALA A 87 -1.18 6.65 2.06
CA ALA A 87 -2.56 6.43 1.63
C ALA A 87 -3.10 7.58 0.77
N THR A 88 -2.83 8.83 1.15
CA THR A 88 -3.21 10.01 0.36
C THR A 88 -2.58 9.97 -1.03
N ILE A 89 -1.27 9.68 -1.13
CA ILE A 89 -0.58 9.58 -2.43
C ILE A 89 -1.21 8.49 -3.30
N LEU A 90 -1.50 7.32 -2.72
CA LEU A 90 -2.13 6.21 -3.44
C LEU A 90 -3.53 6.56 -3.95
N ILE A 91 -4.36 7.17 -3.10
CA ILE A 91 -5.73 7.58 -3.45
C ILE A 91 -5.70 8.65 -4.54
N LEU A 92 -4.89 9.69 -4.40
CA LEU A 92 -4.78 10.76 -5.40
C LEU A 92 -4.28 10.21 -6.73
N THR A 93 -3.30 9.31 -6.71
CA THR A 93 -2.81 8.64 -7.91
C THR A 93 -3.94 7.85 -8.59
N GLY A 94 -4.70 7.06 -7.83
CA GLY A 94 -5.85 6.31 -8.35
C GLY A 94 -6.91 7.23 -8.96
N LEU A 95 -7.22 8.33 -8.28
CA LEU A 95 -8.20 9.32 -8.72
C LEU A 95 -7.77 10.00 -10.03
N ILE A 96 -6.50 10.40 -10.14
CA ILE A 96 -5.96 11.02 -11.35
C ILE A 96 -6.08 10.07 -12.55
N LEU A 97 -5.71 8.80 -12.39
CA LEU A 97 -5.82 7.82 -13.46
C LEU A 97 -7.26 7.54 -13.84
N PHE A 98 -8.14 7.45 -12.84
CA PHE A 98 -9.57 7.28 -13.07
C PHE A 98 -10.11 8.45 -13.90
N MET A 99 -9.77 9.70 -13.54
CA MET A 99 -10.14 10.88 -14.32
C MET A 99 -9.55 10.85 -15.74
N GLN A 100 -8.31 10.38 -15.92
CA GLN A 100 -7.69 10.24 -17.24
C GLN A 100 -8.44 9.21 -18.11
N VAL A 101 -8.83 8.06 -17.54
CA VAL A 101 -9.65 7.06 -18.22
C VAL A 101 -11.01 7.64 -18.62
N MET A 102 -11.65 8.39 -17.72
CA MET A 102 -12.94 9.04 -18.01
C MET A 102 -12.84 10.12 -19.09
N ARG A 103 -11.71 10.84 -19.18
CA ARG A 103 -11.46 11.86 -20.21
C ARG A 103 -10.99 11.29 -21.55
N GLY A 104 -10.37 10.10 -21.53
CA GLY A 104 -9.87 9.39 -22.71
C GLY A 104 -10.83 8.33 -23.24
N ALA A 105 -12.04 8.22 -22.70
CA ALA A 105 -13.10 7.44 -23.32
C ALA A 105 -13.41 8.09 -24.68
N PRO A 106 -13.14 7.41 -25.81
CA PRO A 106 -13.36 8.00 -27.12
C PRO A 106 -14.85 8.34 -27.26
N ASP A 107 -15.14 9.39 -28.03
CA ASP A 107 -16.45 9.65 -28.64
C ASP A 107 -16.83 8.55 -29.65
N SER A 108 -16.60 7.26 -29.34
CA SER A 108 -16.88 6.11 -30.20
C SER A 108 -18.38 5.92 -30.47
N ALA A 109 -19.23 6.77 -29.90
CA ALA A 109 -20.63 6.92 -30.28
C ALA A 109 -20.84 7.77 -31.55
N ASN A 110 -19.90 8.66 -31.91
CA ASN A 110 -20.09 9.61 -33.01
C ASN A 110 -19.50 9.13 -34.35
N GLU A 111 -18.37 8.41 -34.35
CA GLU A 111 -17.75 7.91 -35.59
C GLU A 111 -18.55 6.79 -36.27
N ALA A 112 -19.33 6.02 -35.50
CA ALA A 112 -20.20 4.96 -36.03
C ALA A 112 -21.45 5.49 -36.76
N SER A 113 -21.77 6.78 -36.65
CA SER A 113 -22.94 7.40 -37.31
C SER A 113 -22.61 8.12 -38.62
N SER A 114 -21.32 8.35 -38.90
CA SER A 114 -20.85 9.15 -40.04
C SER A 114 -20.20 8.33 -41.16
N GLN A 115 -20.18 6.99 -41.04
CA GLN A 115 -19.74 6.09 -42.13
C GLN A 115 -20.91 5.52 -42.97
N ASP A 116 -22.16 5.88 -42.64
CA ASP A 116 -23.38 5.44 -43.34
C ASP A 116 -24.03 6.54 -44.22
N VAL A 117 -23.29 7.57 -44.65
CA VAL A 117 -23.79 8.63 -45.57
C VAL A 117 -22.97 8.72 -46.84
#